data_AF-A0A7C5JPT6-F1
#
_entry.id   AF-A0A7C5JPT6-F1
#
_cell.length_a   1.000
_cell.length_b   1.000
_cell.length_c   1.000
_cell.angle_alpha   90.00
_cell.angle_beta   90.00
_cell.angle_gamma   90.00
#
_symmetry.space_group_name_H-M   'P 1'
#
loop_
_entity.id
_entity.type
_entity.pdbx_description
1 polymer ?
#
loop_
_entity_poly.entity_id
_entity_poly.type
_entity_poly.pdbx_seq_one_letter_code
_entity_poly.pdbx_strand_id
1 'polypeptide(L)'
;FCICWANENWTRRWDGKDKEILMRQEYSEEDDRNHILSLLPVFEDPRYIRINGKPLFLVYRTEDMPNPARTAEIWREEARKAGIGELCLCRVESMGKCDPKDINFDMALEFAPDWWNKGPQLKADSDLFAQPGGSLRKICDNNFVHAYQSLVDTMMAKEIPGYKWLRCVTPSWDNTARRKDGANIFLDSTPEKYKLWLARAIANTNARLLGDERIIFVNAWNEWAEGCHLEPDQKSGHAYLAATRQALDESQVAADSRRVGVSDDVRIGQLMSQLVNYKYQLNEMEGRVAQRNLEIKDMLNSTSWRATVPLRWTKLKLLGLKKLFTR
;
A
#
# COMPACT_ATOMS: atom_id res chain seq x y z
N PHE A 1 9.62 -8.87 16.82
CA PHE A 1 8.27 -9.11 16.26
C PHE A 1 7.27 -8.18 16.94
N CYS A 2 6.07 -7.99 16.40
CA CYS A 2 4.96 -7.32 17.08
C CYS A 2 3.65 -8.04 16.71
N ILE A 3 2.58 -7.79 17.47
CA ILE A 3 1.27 -8.39 17.21
C ILE A 3 0.38 -7.42 16.44
N CYS A 4 -0.32 -7.96 15.44
CA CYS A 4 -1.49 -7.34 14.83
C CYS A 4 -2.73 -8.17 15.20
N TRP A 5 -3.63 -7.59 15.99
CA TRP A 5 -4.87 -8.22 16.38
C TRP A 5 -5.87 -8.14 15.23
N ALA A 6 -6.13 -9.29 14.60
CA ALA A 6 -7.22 -9.47 13.66
C ALA A 6 -8.54 -9.63 14.44
N ASN A 7 -9.14 -8.50 14.80
CA ASN A 7 -10.31 -8.42 15.67
C ASN A 7 -11.65 -8.61 14.94
N GLU A 8 -11.64 -9.28 13.80
CA GLU A 8 -12.88 -9.66 13.11
C GLU A 8 -13.42 -10.99 13.64
N ASN A 9 -14.71 -11.26 13.38
CA ASN A 9 -15.28 -12.59 13.68
C ASN A 9 -14.43 -13.68 13.01
N TRP A 10 -14.18 -14.76 13.75
CA TRP A 10 -13.56 -15.93 13.14
C TRP A 10 -14.63 -16.66 12.32
N THR A 11 -14.57 -16.48 11.01
CA THR A 11 -15.46 -17.15 10.05
C THR A 11 -14.70 -18.23 9.29
N ARG A 12 -15.44 -19.20 8.72
CA ARG A 12 -14.85 -20.28 7.91
C ARG A 12 -14.04 -19.78 6.71
N ARG A 13 -14.38 -18.61 6.18
CA ARG A 13 -13.63 -17.88 5.16
C ARG A 13 -13.11 -16.57 5.75
N TRP A 14 -11.88 -16.21 5.41
CA TRP A 14 -11.25 -14.93 5.79
C TRP A 14 -11.71 -13.79 4.86
N ASP A 15 -13.01 -13.54 4.78
CA ASP A 15 -13.55 -12.41 4.00
C ASP A 15 -14.44 -11.48 4.83
N GLY A 16 -14.65 -11.78 6.13
CA GLY A 16 -15.47 -11.03 7.06
C GLY A 16 -16.95 -10.91 6.66
N LYS A 17 -17.40 -11.67 5.65
CA LYS A 17 -18.74 -11.56 5.03
C LYS A 17 -19.57 -12.84 5.13
N ASP A 18 -19.02 -13.90 5.72
CA ASP A 18 -19.72 -15.17 5.85
C ASP A 18 -20.70 -15.18 7.03
N LYS A 19 -21.83 -15.89 6.86
CA LYS A 19 -22.84 -16.10 7.90
C LYS A 19 -22.48 -17.25 8.85
N GLU A 20 -21.49 -18.07 8.48
CA GLU A 20 -20.96 -19.16 9.31
C GLU A 20 -19.84 -18.66 10.23
N ILE A 21 -20.22 -18.01 11.33
CA ILE A 21 -19.30 -17.59 12.40
C ILE A 21 -18.89 -18.83 13.21
N LEU A 22 -17.58 -19.13 13.26
CA LEU A 22 -17.00 -20.17 14.10
C LEU A 22 -16.82 -19.67 15.54
N MET A 23 -16.34 -18.43 15.67
CA MET A 23 -16.22 -17.73 16.94
C MET A 23 -16.55 -16.27 16.73
N ARG A 24 -17.53 -15.78 17.49
CA ARG A 24 -17.94 -14.38 17.43
C ARG A 24 -16.95 -13.54 18.22
N GLN A 25 -16.57 -12.39 17.66
CA GLN A 25 -15.91 -11.34 18.40
C GLN A 25 -16.97 -10.56 19.18
N GLU A 26 -16.84 -10.58 20.50
CA GLU A 26 -17.65 -9.78 21.41
C GLU A 26 -16.76 -8.74 22.07
N TYR A 27 -17.31 -7.57 22.35
CA TYR A 27 -16.57 -6.45 22.91
C TYR A 27 -17.23 -5.99 24.21
N SER A 28 -16.42 -5.85 25.25
CA SER A 28 -16.82 -5.27 26.53
C SER A 28 -15.57 -4.73 27.23
N GLU A 29 -15.73 -3.85 28.21
CA GLU A 29 -14.56 -3.40 29.00
C GLU A 29 -13.88 -4.55 29.75
N GLU A 30 -14.62 -5.59 30.10
CA GLU A 30 -14.08 -6.81 30.70
C GLU A 30 -13.24 -7.60 29.67
N ASP A 31 -13.75 -7.76 28.45
CA ASP A 31 -13.01 -8.38 27.34
C ASP A 31 -11.75 -7.58 27.00
N ASP A 32 -11.85 -6.25 26.87
CA ASP A 32 -10.71 -5.36 26.62
C ASP A 32 -9.60 -5.56 27.66
N ARG A 33 -9.99 -5.67 28.93
CA ARG A 33 -9.08 -5.92 30.06
C ARG A 33 -8.48 -7.33 30.00
N ASN A 34 -9.29 -8.35 29.79
CA ASN A 34 -8.82 -9.73 29.70
C ASN A 34 -7.87 -9.92 28.50
N HIS A 35 -8.19 -9.30 27.37
CA HIS A 35 -7.39 -9.33 26.16
C HIS A 35 -6.00 -8.73 26.42
N ILE A 36 -5.93 -7.49 26.95
CA ILE A 36 -4.62 -6.86 27.19
C ILE A 36 -3.81 -7.60 28.24
N LEU A 37 -4.45 -8.08 29.32
CA LEU A 37 -3.79 -8.87 30.36
C LEU A 37 -3.15 -10.14 29.79
N SER A 38 -3.80 -10.79 28.82
CA SER A 38 -3.25 -11.96 28.13
C SER A 38 -2.02 -11.64 27.26
N LEU A 39 -1.89 -10.40 26.78
CA LEU A 39 -0.80 -9.95 25.92
C LEU A 39 0.41 -9.40 26.70
N LEU A 40 0.26 -9.06 27.98
CA LEU A 40 1.34 -8.48 28.78
C LEU A 40 2.65 -9.30 28.72
N PRO A 41 2.66 -10.64 28.88
CA PRO A 41 3.89 -11.41 28.81
C PRO A 41 4.58 -11.31 27.44
N VAL A 42 3.80 -11.11 26.37
CA VAL A 42 4.35 -10.94 25.02
C VAL A 42 5.00 -9.56 24.88
N PHE A 43 4.42 -8.53 25.50
CA PHE A 43 5.01 -7.19 25.52
C PHE A 43 6.27 -7.10 26.36
N GLU A 44 6.56 -8.03 27.26
CA GLU A 44 7.82 -8.07 28.01
C GLU A 44 8.98 -8.67 27.20
N ASP A 45 8.69 -9.39 26.11
CA ASP A 45 9.72 -10.06 25.31
C ASP A 45 10.72 -9.02 24.75
N PRO A 46 12.05 -9.19 24.97
CA PRO A 46 13.05 -8.24 24.50
C PRO A 46 13.13 -8.14 22.96
N ARG A 47 12.60 -9.12 22.23
CA ARG A 47 12.52 -9.12 20.77
C ARG A 47 11.30 -8.37 20.26
N TYR A 48 10.41 -7.91 21.14
CA TYR A 48 9.21 -7.17 20.76
C TYR A 48 9.58 -5.80 20.18
N ILE A 49 8.99 -5.44 19.04
CA ILE A 49 9.28 -4.18 18.35
C ILE A 49 8.67 -3.04 19.16
N ARG A 50 9.49 -2.03 19.45
CA ARG A 50 9.11 -0.83 20.18
C ARG A 50 9.35 0.41 19.35
N ILE A 51 8.49 1.40 19.51
CA ILE A 51 8.68 2.75 18.95
C ILE A 51 8.90 3.70 20.12
N ASN A 52 10.09 4.30 20.22
CA ASN A 52 10.45 5.17 21.33
C ASN A 52 10.24 4.49 22.71
N GLY A 53 10.62 3.21 22.81
CA GLY A 53 10.48 2.38 24.02
C GLY A 53 9.09 1.75 24.26
N LYS A 54 8.05 2.19 23.54
CA LYS A 54 6.67 1.69 23.71
C LYS A 54 6.41 0.44 22.86
N PRO A 55 5.83 -0.67 23.37
CA PRO A 55 5.46 -1.81 22.53
C PRO A 55 4.49 -1.37 21.44
N LEU A 56 4.79 -1.71 20.18
CA LEU A 56 3.89 -1.49 19.05
C LEU A 56 2.78 -2.55 19.03
N PHE A 57 1.53 -2.14 19.12
CA PHE A 57 0.38 -3.04 19.03
C PHE A 57 -0.56 -2.58 17.91
N LEU A 58 -0.79 -3.45 16.93
CA LEU A 58 -1.63 -3.15 15.78
C LEU A 58 -3.05 -3.72 15.97
N VAL A 59 -4.06 -2.97 15.55
CA VAL A 59 -5.46 -3.41 15.55
C VAL A 59 -6.02 -3.31 14.13
N TYR A 60 -6.51 -4.44 13.61
CA TYR A 60 -6.84 -4.59 12.20
C TYR A 60 -8.11 -3.82 11.78
N ARG A 61 -9.13 -3.79 12.63
CA ARG A 61 -10.45 -3.18 12.39
C ARG A 61 -10.94 -2.40 13.59
N THR A 62 -10.35 -1.23 13.82
CA THR A 62 -10.80 -0.34 14.91
C THR A 62 -12.27 0.10 14.77
N GLU A 63 -12.84 0.01 13.56
CA GLU A 63 -14.22 0.34 13.24
C GLU A 63 -15.23 -0.64 13.84
N ASP A 64 -14.81 -1.88 14.12
CA ASP A 64 -15.68 -2.91 14.71
C ASP A 64 -15.79 -2.75 16.24
N MET A 65 -14.93 -1.91 16.85
CA MET A 65 -14.90 -1.68 18.28
C MET A 65 -15.99 -0.67 18.68
N PRO A 66 -16.84 -0.95 19.70
CA PRO A 66 -17.90 -0.03 20.10
C PRO A 66 -17.40 1.32 20.62
N ASN A 67 -16.27 1.34 21.32
CA ASN A 67 -15.62 2.54 21.83
C ASN A 67 -14.09 2.36 21.87
N PRO A 68 -13.39 2.48 20.72
CA PRO A 68 -11.95 2.23 20.64
C PRO A 68 -11.13 3.17 21.53
N ALA A 69 -11.62 4.40 21.78
CA ALA A 69 -10.97 5.34 22.68
C ALA A 69 -10.93 4.82 24.12
N ARG A 70 -12.05 4.27 24.60
CA ARG A 70 -12.15 3.66 25.93
C ARG A 70 -11.33 2.38 26.04
N THR A 71 -11.37 1.53 25.01
CA THR A 71 -10.54 0.33 24.96
C THR A 71 -9.05 0.66 25.06
N ALA A 72 -8.58 1.67 24.30
CA ALA A 72 -7.20 2.13 24.36
C ALA A 72 -6.80 2.65 25.76
N GLU A 73 -7.70 3.34 26.47
CA GLU A 73 -7.47 3.76 27.86
C GLU A 73 -7.27 2.56 28.78
N ILE A 74 -8.18 1.58 28.74
CA ILE A 74 -8.11 0.36 29.53
C ILE A 74 -6.78 -0.35 29.29
N TRP A 75 -6.39 -0.50 28.02
CA TRP A 75 -5.14 -1.16 27.67
C TRP A 75 -3.91 -0.46 28.23
N ARG A 76 -3.84 0.87 28.12
CA ARG A 76 -2.73 1.65 28.69
C ARG A 76 -2.74 1.60 30.22
N GLU A 77 -3.91 1.63 30.86
CA GLU A 77 -4.02 1.48 32.33
C GLU A 77 -3.43 0.16 32.80
N GLU A 78 -3.80 -0.96 32.18
CA GLU A 78 -3.31 -2.27 32.57
C GLU A 78 -1.82 -2.45 32.24
N ALA A 79 -1.36 -1.97 31.09
CA ALA A 79 0.06 -1.97 30.74
C ALA A 79 0.90 -1.19 31.75
N ARG A 80 0.43 -0.02 32.21
CA ARG A 80 1.10 0.76 33.26
C ARG A 80 1.10 0.03 34.60
N LYS A 81 -0.04 -0.55 35.02
CA LYS A 81 -0.14 -1.31 36.29
C LYS A 81 0.82 -2.51 36.32
N ALA A 82 1.00 -3.17 35.18
CA ALA A 82 1.90 -4.30 35.03
C ALA A 82 3.38 -3.93 34.85
N GLY A 83 3.72 -2.64 34.78
CA GLY A 83 5.11 -2.19 34.61
C GLY A 83 5.62 -2.18 33.17
N ILE A 84 4.78 -2.46 32.17
CA ILE A 84 5.11 -2.32 30.74
C ILE A 84 5.31 -0.85 30.36
N GLY A 85 4.56 0.04 31.02
CA GLY A 85 4.53 1.48 30.73
C GLY A 85 3.50 1.83 29.68
N GLU A 86 3.89 2.66 28.71
CA GLU A 86 3.00 3.11 27.63
C GLU A 86 3.02 2.16 26.42
N LEU A 87 1.89 2.07 25.73
CA LEU A 87 1.75 1.37 24.46
C LEU A 87 1.83 2.35 23.28
N CYS A 88 2.31 1.84 22.13
CA CYS A 88 2.20 2.50 20.84
C CYS A 88 1.10 1.80 20.05
N LEU A 89 -0.12 2.35 20.07
CA LEU A 89 -1.29 1.77 19.43
C LEU A 89 -1.36 2.24 17.97
N CYS A 90 -1.43 1.28 17.06
CA CYS A 90 -1.46 1.53 15.62
C CYS A 90 -2.71 0.91 15.00
N ARG A 91 -3.53 1.71 14.33
CA ARG A 91 -4.71 1.17 13.63
C ARG A 91 -4.36 0.82 12.20
N VAL A 92 -4.89 -0.28 11.67
CA VAL A 92 -4.75 -0.63 10.25
C VAL A 92 -5.88 -0.01 9.45
N GLU A 93 -5.57 0.69 8.36
CA GLU A 93 -6.56 1.30 7.46
C GLU A 93 -7.13 0.27 6.46
N SER A 94 -7.77 -0.78 6.98
CA SER A 94 -8.31 -1.87 6.15
C SER A 94 -9.71 -1.58 5.60
N MET A 95 -10.57 -0.90 6.36
CA MET A 95 -11.99 -0.65 6.01
C MET A 95 -12.43 0.81 6.14
N GLY A 96 -11.78 1.61 7.00
CA GLY A 96 -12.13 3.00 7.25
C GLY A 96 -10.93 3.91 7.50
N LYS A 97 -11.18 5.22 7.54
CA LYS A 97 -10.20 6.25 7.88
C LYS A 97 -10.76 7.19 8.95
N CYS A 98 -9.91 7.53 9.90
CA CYS A 98 -10.13 8.44 11.03
C CYS A 98 -8.76 8.83 11.56
N ASP A 99 -8.65 10.00 12.22
CA ASP A 99 -7.41 10.34 12.90
C ASP A 99 -7.22 9.37 14.07
N PRO A 100 -6.07 8.69 14.20
CA PRO A 100 -5.78 7.83 15.35
C PRO A 100 -6.03 8.51 16.69
N LYS A 101 -5.83 9.83 16.79
CA LYS A 101 -6.06 10.58 18.03
C LYS A 101 -7.52 10.60 18.44
N ASP A 102 -8.46 10.58 17.50
CA ASP A 102 -9.90 10.58 17.79
C ASP A 102 -10.34 9.30 18.51
N ILE A 103 -9.51 8.25 18.44
CA ILE A 103 -9.74 6.96 19.09
C ILE A 103 -8.66 6.61 20.13
N ASN A 104 -7.89 7.58 20.64
CA ASN A 104 -6.77 7.40 21.59
C ASN A 104 -5.63 6.48 21.11
N PHE A 105 -5.45 6.35 19.78
CA PHE A 105 -4.33 5.67 19.15
C PHE A 105 -3.20 6.65 18.75
N ASP A 106 -2.00 6.13 18.51
CA ASP A 106 -0.81 6.95 18.22
C ASP A 106 -0.55 7.13 16.71
N MET A 107 -0.91 6.12 15.91
CA MET A 107 -0.56 6.05 14.49
C MET A 107 -1.56 5.21 13.69
N ALA A 108 -1.50 5.36 12.37
CA ALA A 108 -2.17 4.49 11.42
C ALA A 108 -1.16 3.76 10.51
N LEU A 109 -1.53 2.55 10.08
CA LEU A 109 -0.82 1.76 9.09
C LEU A 109 -1.66 1.69 7.82
N GLU A 110 -1.08 2.12 6.70
CA GLU A 110 -1.64 1.88 5.37
C GLU A 110 -1.81 0.36 5.14
N PHE A 111 -2.99 -0.07 4.67
CA PHE A 111 -3.14 -1.43 4.17
C PHE A 111 -2.72 -1.51 2.69
N ALA A 112 -2.00 -2.56 2.31
CA ALA A 112 -1.58 -2.82 0.94
C ALA A 112 -1.92 -4.27 0.56
N PRO A 113 -2.61 -4.52 -0.57
CA PRO A 113 -3.16 -3.54 -1.50
C PRO A 113 -4.39 -2.83 -0.91
N ASP A 114 -4.49 -1.53 -1.14
CA ASP A 114 -5.69 -0.76 -0.81
C ASP A 114 -6.75 -1.00 -1.89
N TRP A 115 -7.89 -1.59 -1.50
CA TRP A 115 -8.94 -1.99 -2.43
C TRP A 115 -9.61 -0.82 -3.17
N TRP A 116 -9.42 0.41 -2.71
CA TRP A 116 -9.98 1.62 -3.32
C TRP A 116 -8.95 2.31 -4.22
N ASN A 117 -7.70 1.84 -4.20
CA ASN A 117 -6.57 2.39 -4.93
C ASN A 117 -5.84 1.30 -5.75
N LYS A 118 -6.59 0.50 -6.51
CA LYS A 118 -6.05 -0.61 -7.32
C LYS A 118 -5.56 -0.22 -8.73
N GLY A 119 -5.87 0.99 -9.17
CA GLY A 119 -5.73 1.41 -10.57
C GLY A 119 -6.87 0.88 -11.47
N PRO A 120 -6.83 1.18 -12.78
CA PRO A 120 -7.87 0.75 -13.71
C PRO A 120 -7.92 -0.77 -13.81
N GLN A 121 -9.13 -1.32 -13.95
CA GLN A 121 -9.32 -2.74 -14.24
C GLN A 121 -8.95 -3.01 -15.70
N LEU A 122 -8.11 -4.01 -15.90
CA LEU A 122 -7.69 -4.47 -17.22
C LEU A 122 -8.82 -5.26 -17.88
N LYS A 123 -8.91 -5.10 -19.19
CA LYS A 123 -9.76 -5.92 -20.06
C LYS A 123 -8.88 -6.84 -20.90
N ALA A 124 -9.48 -7.89 -21.42
CA ALA A 124 -8.79 -8.93 -22.18
C ALA A 124 -8.01 -8.41 -23.39
N ASP A 125 -8.36 -7.24 -23.92
CA ASP A 125 -7.74 -6.56 -25.05
C ASP A 125 -6.64 -5.56 -24.67
N SER A 126 -6.21 -5.52 -23.40
CA SER A 126 -5.09 -4.69 -22.96
C SER A 126 -3.77 -5.10 -23.63
N ASP A 127 -2.92 -4.11 -23.96
CA ASP A 127 -1.59 -4.30 -24.54
C ASP A 127 -0.65 -5.19 -23.70
N LEU A 128 -0.95 -5.39 -22.42
CA LEU A 128 -0.26 -6.34 -21.54
C LEU A 128 -0.43 -7.80 -22.00
N PHE A 129 -1.45 -8.10 -22.81
CA PHE A 129 -1.72 -9.43 -23.32
C PHE A 129 -1.16 -9.58 -24.74
N ALA A 130 0.01 -10.21 -24.86
CA ALA A 130 0.74 -10.36 -26.13
C ALA A 130 -0.09 -11.01 -27.25
N GLN A 131 -1.01 -11.92 -26.93
CA GLN A 131 -2.08 -12.39 -27.82
C GLN A 131 -3.32 -12.79 -27.02
N PRO A 132 -4.40 -11.99 -27.01
CA PRO A 132 -5.57 -12.30 -26.22
C PRO A 132 -6.42 -13.40 -26.89
N GLY A 133 -6.52 -14.55 -26.22
CA GLY A 133 -7.40 -15.67 -26.60
C GLY A 133 -8.64 -15.78 -25.71
N GLY A 134 -9.55 -16.70 -26.04
CA GLY A 134 -10.82 -16.88 -25.31
C GLY A 134 -10.66 -17.17 -23.80
N SER A 135 -9.58 -17.86 -23.40
CA SER A 135 -9.29 -18.14 -21.98
C SER A 135 -8.95 -16.88 -21.17
N LEU A 136 -8.15 -15.98 -21.74
CA LEU A 136 -7.76 -14.71 -21.09
C LEU A 136 -8.98 -13.80 -20.92
N ARG A 137 -9.87 -13.79 -21.91
CA ARG A 137 -11.12 -13.04 -21.83
C ARG A 137 -12.01 -13.52 -20.70
N LYS A 138 -12.20 -14.83 -20.57
CA LYS A 138 -12.95 -15.42 -19.45
C LYS A 138 -12.33 -15.06 -18.09
N ILE A 139 -11.01 -15.07 -17.98
CA ILE A 139 -10.33 -14.69 -16.72
C ILE A 139 -10.61 -13.23 -16.38
N CYS A 140 -10.45 -12.31 -17.34
CA CYS A 140 -10.67 -10.87 -17.10
C CYS A 140 -12.14 -10.53 -16.85
N ASP A 141 -13.08 -11.23 -17.51
CA ASP A 141 -14.51 -11.00 -17.33
C ASP A 141 -15.01 -11.49 -15.97
N ASN A 142 -14.41 -12.57 -15.43
CA ASN A 142 -14.81 -13.16 -14.16
C ASN A 142 -14.07 -12.60 -12.94
N ASN A 143 -13.00 -11.81 -13.11
CA ASN A 143 -12.13 -11.36 -12.02
C ASN A 143 -11.78 -9.87 -12.10
N PHE A 144 -11.33 -9.32 -10.97
CA PHE A 144 -10.79 -7.97 -10.87
C PHE A 144 -9.28 -8.00 -11.17
N VAL A 145 -8.95 -7.85 -12.44
CA VAL A 145 -7.57 -7.90 -12.92
C VAL A 145 -7.02 -6.48 -13.08
N HIS A 146 -5.86 -6.21 -12.51
CA HIS A 146 -5.20 -4.91 -12.53
C HIS A 146 -3.72 -5.08 -12.89
N ALA A 147 -3.06 -4.04 -13.40
CA ALA A 147 -1.61 -4.05 -13.54
C ALA A 147 -0.97 -3.75 -12.18
N TYR A 148 0.07 -4.50 -11.79
CA TYR A 148 0.80 -4.25 -10.54
C TYR A 148 1.39 -2.84 -10.50
N GLN A 149 1.91 -2.34 -11.63
CA GLN A 149 2.43 -0.97 -11.70
C GLN A 149 1.35 0.08 -11.39
N SER A 150 0.11 -0.12 -11.86
CA SER A 150 -0.99 0.78 -11.55
C SER A 150 -1.31 0.82 -10.06
N LEU A 151 -1.26 -0.32 -9.36
CA LEU A 151 -1.39 -0.37 -7.90
C LEU A 151 -0.30 0.44 -7.20
N VAL A 152 0.96 0.25 -7.62
CA VAL A 152 2.10 0.98 -7.06
C VAL A 152 1.88 2.49 -7.20
N ASP A 153 1.47 2.94 -8.39
CA ASP A 153 1.33 4.37 -8.67
C ASP A 153 0.15 4.98 -7.93
N THR A 154 -1.00 4.30 -7.86
CA THR A 154 -2.15 4.78 -7.07
C THR A 154 -1.87 4.78 -5.57
N MET A 155 -1.20 3.76 -5.04
CA MET A 155 -0.77 3.71 -3.63
C MET A 155 0.21 4.85 -3.31
N MET A 156 1.16 5.14 -4.19
CA MET A 156 2.13 6.22 -3.98
C MET A 156 1.53 7.62 -4.17
N ALA A 157 0.42 7.74 -4.91
CA ALA A 157 -0.30 8.98 -5.13
C ALA A 157 -1.31 9.35 -4.03
N LYS A 158 -1.55 8.46 -3.05
CA LYS A 158 -2.46 8.73 -1.93
C LYS A 158 -2.08 10.01 -1.18
N GLU A 159 -3.10 10.79 -0.84
CA GLU A 159 -2.93 11.97 0.01
C GLU A 159 -2.34 11.56 1.35
N ILE A 160 -1.34 12.33 1.79
CA ILE A 160 -0.67 12.12 3.06
C ILE A 160 -1.55 12.71 4.17
N PRO A 161 -2.02 11.91 5.15
CA PRO A 161 -2.80 12.42 6.26
C PRO A 161 -1.93 13.23 7.23
N GLY A 162 -2.60 14.08 8.03
CA GLY A 162 -1.98 14.95 9.04
C GLY A 162 -1.50 14.25 10.33
N TYR A 163 -1.55 12.92 10.39
CA TYR A 163 -1.12 12.10 11.52
C TYR A 163 0.03 11.17 11.14
N LYS A 164 0.63 10.51 12.15
CA LYS A 164 1.68 9.51 11.93
C LYS A 164 1.10 8.33 11.17
N TRP A 165 1.62 8.11 9.97
CA TRP A 165 1.05 7.16 9.03
C TRP A 165 2.17 6.33 8.39
N LEU A 166 2.18 5.04 8.71
CA LEU A 166 3.18 4.07 8.28
C LEU A 166 2.80 3.52 6.91
N ARG A 167 3.77 3.46 5.99
CA ARG A 167 3.56 2.90 4.65
C ARG A 167 3.56 1.37 4.71
N CYS A 168 2.79 0.77 3.81
CA CYS A 168 2.84 -0.67 3.55
C CYS A 168 2.98 -0.92 2.05
N VAL A 169 3.75 -1.95 1.70
CA VAL A 169 3.89 -2.44 0.33
C VAL A 169 3.49 -3.91 0.26
N THR A 170 3.18 -4.40 -0.94
CA THR A 170 2.91 -5.82 -1.16
C THR A 170 3.70 -6.35 -2.36
N PRO A 171 4.32 -7.55 -2.27
CA PRO A 171 5.09 -8.11 -3.37
C PRO A 171 4.19 -8.46 -4.56
N SER A 172 2.99 -8.96 -4.32
CA SER A 172 2.06 -9.44 -5.36
C SER A 172 0.70 -9.71 -4.74
N TRP A 173 -0.31 -9.96 -5.57
CA TRP A 173 -1.59 -10.45 -5.07
C TRP A 173 -2.38 -11.17 -6.17
N ASP A 174 -2.78 -12.40 -5.87
CA ASP A 174 -3.65 -13.26 -6.66
C ASP A 174 -4.37 -14.25 -5.73
N ASN A 175 -5.65 -14.00 -5.46
CA ASN A 175 -6.45 -14.86 -4.59
C ASN A 175 -7.39 -15.83 -5.33
N THR A 176 -7.06 -16.19 -6.57
CA THR A 176 -7.79 -17.21 -7.36
C THR A 176 -7.78 -18.58 -6.69
N ALA A 177 -6.75 -18.91 -5.90
CA ALA A 177 -6.72 -20.16 -5.13
C ALA A 177 -7.89 -20.27 -4.12
N ARG A 178 -8.41 -19.14 -3.62
CA ARG A 178 -9.55 -19.08 -2.69
C ARG A 178 -10.88 -18.82 -3.39
N ARG A 179 -10.85 -18.35 -4.64
CA ARG A 179 -12.02 -17.81 -5.33
C ARG A 179 -12.14 -18.39 -6.72
N LYS A 180 -13.28 -19.05 -6.97
CA LYS A 180 -13.62 -19.55 -8.30
C LYS A 180 -13.86 -18.42 -9.31
N ASP A 181 -14.54 -17.36 -8.87
CA ASP A 181 -14.82 -16.13 -9.61
C ASP A 181 -14.70 -14.93 -8.64
N GLY A 182 -14.47 -13.73 -9.16
CA GLY A 182 -14.36 -12.50 -8.38
C GLY A 182 -13.05 -12.40 -7.56
N ALA A 183 -11.97 -13.01 -8.05
CA ALA A 183 -10.64 -12.83 -7.50
C ALA A 183 -10.10 -11.43 -7.79
N ASN A 184 -9.21 -10.93 -6.92
CA ASN A 184 -8.37 -9.78 -7.23
C ASN A 184 -7.01 -10.31 -7.69
N ILE A 185 -6.54 -9.81 -8.83
CA ILE A 185 -5.30 -10.26 -9.47
C ILE A 185 -4.51 -9.02 -9.90
N PHE A 186 -3.25 -8.92 -9.48
CA PHE A 186 -2.32 -7.91 -9.97
C PHE A 186 -1.27 -8.56 -10.85
N LEU A 187 -1.38 -8.30 -12.16
CA LEU A 187 -0.51 -8.86 -13.18
C LEU A 187 0.83 -8.14 -13.24
N ASP A 188 1.83 -8.89 -13.71
CA ASP A 188 3.15 -8.36 -14.01
C ASP A 188 3.83 -7.73 -12.78
N SER A 189 3.62 -8.36 -11.61
CA SER A 189 4.49 -8.16 -10.45
C SER A 189 5.83 -8.85 -10.71
N THR A 190 6.91 -8.12 -10.46
CA THR A 190 8.29 -8.62 -10.51
C THR A 190 9.07 -8.12 -9.29
N PRO A 191 10.16 -8.80 -8.90
CA PRO A 191 11.06 -8.33 -7.85
C PRO A 191 11.56 -6.90 -8.06
N GLU A 192 11.80 -6.49 -9.30
CA GLU A 192 12.28 -5.15 -9.66
C GLU A 192 11.22 -4.07 -9.40
N LYS A 193 9.97 -4.30 -9.79
CA LYS A 193 8.88 -3.35 -9.52
C LYS A 193 8.58 -3.25 -8.03
N TYR A 194 8.59 -4.38 -7.33
CA TYR A 194 8.46 -4.42 -5.87
C TYR A 194 9.58 -3.64 -5.18
N LYS A 195 10.85 -3.85 -5.58
CA LYS A 195 12.01 -3.09 -5.08
C LYS A 195 11.80 -1.59 -5.26
N LEU A 196 11.41 -1.14 -6.45
CA LEU A 196 11.19 0.27 -6.75
C LEU A 196 10.07 0.87 -5.89
N TRP A 197 8.98 0.13 -5.69
CA TRP A 197 7.91 0.56 -4.79
C TRP A 197 8.41 0.67 -3.35
N LEU A 198 9.10 -0.34 -2.85
CA LEU A 198 9.66 -0.34 -1.49
C LEU A 198 10.64 0.81 -1.29
N ALA A 199 11.54 1.07 -2.25
CA ALA A 199 12.47 2.20 -2.18
C ALA A 199 11.74 3.56 -2.13
N ARG A 200 10.67 3.74 -2.92
CA ARG A 200 9.80 4.93 -2.88
C ARG A 200 9.09 5.06 -1.53
N ALA A 201 8.59 3.97 -0.97
CA ALA A 201 7.97 3.94 0.35
C ALA A 201 8.98 4.31 1.45
N ILE A 202 10.20 3.75 1.41
CA ILE A 202 11.31 4.08 2.34
C ILE A 202 11.66 5.56 2.26
N ALA A 203 11.83 6.11 1.06
CA ALA A 203 12.10 7.53 0.89
C ALA A 203 10.97 8.41 1.45
N ASN A 204 9.70 8.05 1.22
CA ASN A 204 8.55 8.75 1.76
C ASN A 204 8.51 8.72 3.30
N THR A 205 8.72 7.54 3.89
CA THR A 205 8.77 7.35 5.35
C THR A 205 9.91 8.15 5.98
N ASN A 206 11.11 8.09 5.41
CA ASN A 206 12.28 8.80 5.93
C ASN A 206 12.13 10.33 5.88
N ALA A 207 11.37 10.85 4.91
CA ALA A 207 11.09 12.28 4.78
C ALA A 207 10.06 12.79 5.81
N ARG A 208 9.24 11.89 6.38
CA ARG A 208 8.06 12.27 7.20
C ARG A 208 8.19 11.87 8.66
N LEU A 209 8.83 10.73 8.94
CA LEU A 209 8.93 10.14 10.26
C LEU A 209 10.37 10.23 10.78
N LEU A 210 10.54 10.15 12.11
CA LEU A 210 11.81 10.34 12.79
C LEU A 210 12.17 9.14 13.66
N GLY A 211 13.46 8.86 13.80
CA GLY A 211 13.97 7.81 14.69
C GLY A 211 13.28 6.47 14.49
N ASP A 212 12.84 5.87 15.60
CA ASP A 212 12.17 4.56 15.65
C ASP A 212 10.82 4.52 14.92
N GLU A 213 10.24 5.67 14.57
CA GLU A 213 8.96 5.73 13.86
C GLU A 213 9.11 5.38 12.37
N ARG A 214 10.34 5.30 11.86
CA ARG A 214 10.65 4.99 10.45
C ARG A 214 10.47 3.50 10.15
N ILE A 215 9.27 3.00 10.38
CA ILE A 215 8.86 1.63 10.10
C ILE A 215 8.06 1.59 8.80
N ILE A 216 8.28 0.54 8.01
CA ILE A 216 7.48 0.18 6.85
C ILE A 216 7.05 -1.26 7.01
N PHE A 217 5.84 -1.56 6.58
CA PHE A 217 5.30 -2.90 6.55
C PHE A 217 5.37 -3.49 5.15
N VAL A 218 5.55 -4.81 5.10
CA VAL A 218 5.31 -5.59 3.88
C VAL A 218 4.18 -6.54 4.17
N ASN A 219 3.09 -6.41 3.42
CA ASN A 219 2.04 -7.39 3.37
C ASN A 219 2.29 -8.31 2.16
N ALA A 220 2.77 -9.54 2.29
CA ALA A 220 2.99 -10.28 3.53
C ALA A 220 4.29 -11.09 3.51
N TRP A 221 4.60 -11.73 4.62
CA TRP A 221 5.64 -12.77 4.66
C TRP A 221 5.20 -14.00 3.87
N ASN A 222 4.02 -14.56 4.16
CA ASN A 222 3.60 -15.88 3.68
C ASN A 222 2.09 -16.02 3.44
N GLU A 223 1.43 -15.00 2.87
CA GLU A 223 0.00 -15.06 2.52
C GLU A 223 -0.20 -15.81 1.19
N TRP A 224 0.16 -17.09 1.20
CA TRP A 224 0.18 -17.96 0.01
C TRP A 224 -1.19 -18.11 -0.66
N ALA A 225 -2.25 -18.14 0.14
CA ALA A 225 -3.61 -18.28 -0.39
C ALA A 225 -4.05 -17.06 -1.21
N GLU A 226 -3.34 -15.93 -1.09
CA GLU A 226 -3.56 -14.70 -1.83
C GLU A 226 -2.38 -14.38 -2.75
N GLY A 227 -1.48 -15.35 -2.98
CA GLY A 227 -0.31 -15.18 -3.85
C GLY A 227 0.57 -14.00 -3.43
N CYS A 228 0.58 -13.67 -2.14
CA CYS A 228 1.14 -12.45 -1.56
C CYS A 228 2.21 -12.82 -0.53
N HIS A 229 3.41 -13.17 -0.98
CA HIS A 229 4.46 -13.71 -0.12
C HIS A 229 5.84 -13.16 -0.45
N LEU A 230 6.62 -12.87 0.59
CA LEU A 230 8.07 -12.65 0.52
C LEU A 230 8.86 -13.95 0.77
N GLU A 231 8.23 -14.93 1.41
CA GLU A 231 8.81 -16.25 1.65
C GLU A 231 9.33 -16.86 0.33
N PRO A 232 10.54 -17.43 0.29
CA PRO A 232 11.09 -17.99 -0.95
C PRO A 232 10.19 -19.06 -1.57
N ASP A 233 10.03 -19.00 -2.89
CA ASP A 233 9.22 -19.95 -3.66
C ASP A 233 10.02 -20.61 -4.79
N GLN A 234 9.42 -21.55 -5.51
CA GLN A 234 10.09 -22.23 -6.63
C GLN A 234 10.19 -21.37 -7.91
N LYS A 235 9.37 -20.31 -8.03
CA LYS A 235 9.28 -19.49 -9.25
C LYS A 235 10.33 -18.37 -9.27
N SER A 236 10.49 -17.72 -8.13
CA SER A 236 11.28 -16.50 -7.91
C SER A 236 12.45 -16.77 -6.95
N GLY A 237 12.49 -17.92 -6.28
CA GLY A 237 13.55 -18.24 -5.32
C GLY A 237 13.65 -17.17 -4.24
N HIS A 238 14.85 -16.60 -4.07
CA HIS A 238 15.11 -15.53 -3.12
C HIS A 238 14.99 -14.11 -3.73
N ALA A 239 14.48 -13.96 -4.97
CA ALA A 239 14.54 -12.70 -5.68
C ALA A 239 13.79 -11.55 -4.97
N TYR A 240 12.62 -11.81 -4.37
CA TYR A 240 11.90 -10.80 -3.58
C TYR A 240 12.64 -10.40 -2.30
N LEU A 241 13.27 -11.33 -1.60
CA LEU A 241 14.12 -11.02 -0.44
C LEU A 241 15.38 -10.24 -0.84
N ALA A 242 16.00 -10.58 -1.98
CA ALA A 242 17.13 -9.85 -2.52
C ALA A 242 16.71 -8.42 -2.92
N ALA A 243 15.54 -8.25 -3.52
CA ALA A 243 14.93 -6.96 -3.82
C ALA A 243 14.68 -6.13 -2.54
N THR A 244 14.14 -6.74 -1.47
CA THR A 244 13.98 -6.08 -0.16
C THR A 244 15.32 -5.59 0.38
N ARG A 245 16.34 -6.46 0.39
CA ARG A 245 17.68 -6.11 0.85
C ARG A 245 18.29 -4.96 0.04
N GLN A 246 18.21 -5.03 -1.29
CA GLN A 246 18.72 -3.96 -2.15
C GLN A 246 18.05 -2.62 -1.88
N ALA A 247 16.73 -2.58 -1.70
CA ALA A 247 16.02 -1.33 -1.39
C ALA A 247 16.47 -0.74 -0.04
N LEU A 248 16.71 -1.58 0.97
CA LEU A 248 17.23 -1.15 2.27
C LEU A 248 18.68 -0.65 2.17
N ASP A 249 19.55 -1.39 1.48
CA ASP A 249 20.96 -1.03 1.29
C ASP A 249 21.09 0.30 0.52
N GLU A 250 20.31 0.48 -0.55
CA GLU A 250 20.26 1.75 -1.32
C GLU A 250 19.80 2.93 -0.45
N SER A 251 18.81 2.71 0.41
CA SER A 251 18.36 3.74 1.36
C SER A 251 19.43 4.08 2.39
N GLN A 252 20.15 3.08 2.92
CA GLN A 252 21.20 3.29 3.91
C GLN A 252 22.36 4.08 3.31
N VAL A 253 22.82 3.71 2.11
CA VAL A 253 23.84 4.46 1.36
C VAL A 253 23.38 5.90 1.13
N ALA A 254 22.12 6.12 0.75
CA ALA A 254 21.56 7.47 0.58
C ALA A 254 21.46 8.26 1.90
N ALA A 255 21.31 7.60 3.05
CA ALA A 255 21.29 8.25 4.36
C ALA A 255 22.70 8.63 4.83
N ASP A 256 23.66 7.71 4.70
CA ASP A 256 25.05 7.94 5.13
C ASP A 256 25.71 9.04 4.30
N SER A 257 25.45 9.07 3.00
CA SER A 257 25.94 10.10 2.08
C SER A 257 25.37 11.50 2.29
N ARG A 258 24.28 11.63 3.07
CA ARG A 258 23.74 12.93 3.54
C ARG A 258 24.40 13.42 4.83
N ARG A 259 25.20 12.58 5.50
CA ARG A 259 26.01 12.99 6.66
C ARG A 259 27.18 13.83 6.17
N VAL A 260 27.48 14.92 6.88
CA VAL A 260 28.58 15.82 6.54
C VAL A 260 29.91 15.05 6.60
N GLY A 261 30.67 15.00 5.48
CA GLY A 261 32.01 14.39 5.41
C GLY A 261 32.19 13.20 4.44
N VAL A 262 31.22 12.83 3.60
CA VAL A 262 31.32 11.68 2.67
C VAL A 262 31.94 12.07 1.32
N SER A 263 32.77 11.17 0.75
CA SER A 263 33.60 11.36 -0.46
C SER A 263 32.80 11.63 -1.74
N ASP A 264 33.41 12.36 -2.69
CA ASP A 264 32.77 12.79 -3.94
C ASP A 264 32.33 11.62 -4.86
N ASP A 265 32.98 10.45 -4.79
CA ASP A 265 32.55 9.26 -5.54
C ASP A 265 31.15 8.76 -5.12
N VAL A 266 30.79 8.92 -3.86
CA VAL A 266 29.46 8.57 -3.35
C VAL A 266 28.43 9.58 -3.85
N ARG A 267 28.80 10.87 -3.98
CA ARG A 267 27.94 11.90 -4.59
C ARG A 267 27.68 11.62 -6.08
N ILE A 268 28.66 11.10 -6.80
CA ILE A 268 28.48 10.68 -8.21
C ILE A 268 27.49 9.51 -8.29
N GLY A 269 27.60 8.52 -7.40
CA GLY A 269 26.62 7.42 -7.30
C GLY A 269 25.19 7.92 -7.03
N GLN A 270 25.03 8.96 -6.21
CA GLN A 270 23.73 9.61 -5.95
C GLN A 270 23.14 10.31 -7.17
N LEU A 271 23.95 11.10 -7.88
CA LEU A 271 23.51 11.76 -9.11
C LEU A 271 23.04 10.75 -10.14
N MET A 272 23.72 9.60 -10.23
CA MET A 272 23.33 8.51 -11.12
C MET A 272 22.01 7.86 -10.70
N SER A 273 21.78 7.60 -9.40
CA SER A 273 20.51 7.06 -8.90
C SER A 273 19.35 8.06 -9.10
N GLN A 274 19.57 9.35 -8.84
CA GLN A 274 18.59 10.39 -9.13
C GLN A 274 18.29 10.50 -10.62
N LEU A 275 19.31 10.42 -11.49
CA LEU A 275 19.15 10.38 -12.94
C LEU A 275 18.32 9.18 -13.40
N VAL A 276 18.52 8.00 -12.80
CA VAL A 276 17.70 6.81 -13.08
C VAL A 276 16.25 7.05 -12.66
N ASN A 277 16.01 7.64 -11.50
CA ASN A 277 14.67 7.94 -11.01
C ASN A 277 13.98 9.01 -11.87
N TYR A 278 14.70 10.06 -12.28
CA TYR A 278 14.19 11.08 -13.20
C TYR A 278 13.89 10.51 -14.59
N LYS A 279 14.74 9.62 -15.12
CA LYS A 279 14.47 8.91 -16.38
C LYS A 279 13.21 8.06 -16.27
N TYR A 280 13.01 7.39 -15.14
CA TYR A 280 11.80 6.61 -14.90
C TYR A 280 10.55 7.51 -14.87
N GLN A 281 10.58 8.61 -14.12
CA GLN A 281 9.49 9.60 -14.08
C GLN A 281 9.21 10.20 -15.46
N LEU A 282 10.25 10.47 -16.25
CA LEU A 282 10.11 10.98 -17.61
C LEU A 282 9.40 9.95 -18.50
N ASN A 283 9.81 8.68 -18.46
CA ASN A 283 9.16 7.60 -19.19
C ASN A 283 7.69 7.42 -18.76
N GLU A 284 7.39 7.56 -17.46
CA GLU A 284 6.03 7.50 -16.94
C GLU A 284 5.17 8.67 -17.46
N MET A 285 5.72 9.89 -17.44
CA MET A 285 5.07 11.07 -18.01
C MET A 285 4.83 10.92 -19.51
N GLU A 286 5.79 10.41 -20.26
CA GLU A 286 5.65 10.13 -21.70
C GLU A 286 4.55 9.11 -21.95
N GLY A 287 4.45 8.05 -21.14
CA GLY A 287 3.35 7.08 -21.17
C GLY A 287 1.98 7.72 -20.93
N ARG A 288 1.86 8.59 -19.91
CA ARG A 288 0.62 9.33 -19.63
C ARG A 288 0.23 10.28 -20.75
N VAL A 289 1.20 10.96 -21.36
CA VAL A 289 0.98 11.83 -22.52
C VAL A 289 0.51 11.01 -23.72
N ALA A 290 1.12 9.85 -23.98
CA ALA A 290 0.70 8.95 -25.05
C ALA A 290 -0.74 8.45 -24.86
N GLN A 291 -1.09 8.04 -23.65
CA GLN A 291 -2.45 7.61 -23.30
C GLN A 291 -3.47 8.76 -23.47
N ARG A 292 -3.14 9.96 -23.01
CA ARG A 292 -4.02 11.13 -23.16
C ARG A 292 -4.21 11.52 -24.63
N ASN A 293 -3.18 11.36 -25.45
CA ASN A 293 -3.26 11.58 -26.89
C ASN A 293 -4.17 10.56 -27.59
N LEU A 294 -4.15 9.30 -27.16
CA LEU A 294 -5.08 8.27 -27.62
C LEU A 294 -6.52 8.63 -27.24
N GLU A 295 -6.78 9.01 -25.98
CA GLU A 295 -8.10 9.45 -25.53
C GLU A 295 -8.61 10.67 -26.31
N ILE A 296 -7.75 11.65 -26.59
CA ILE A 296 -8.10 12.80 -27.42
C ILE A 296 -8.45 12.37 -28.85
N LYS A 297 -7.68 11.44 -29.43
CA LYS A 297 -7.92 10.91 -30.78
C LYS A 297 -9.25 10.17 -30.85
N ASP A 298 -9.56 9.36 -29.84
CA ASP A 298 -10.83 8.64 -29.73
C ASP A 298 -12.02 9.59 -29.56
N MET A 299 -11.89 10.62 -28.72
CA MET A 299 -12.91 11.66 -28.59
C MET A 299 -13.14 12.43 -29.89
N LEU A 300 -12.08 12.70 -30.67
CA LEU A 300 -12.19 13.37 -31.98
C LEU A 300 -12.85 12.50 -33.05
N ASN A 301 -12.68 11.18 -32.95
CA ASN A 301 -13.28 10.20 -33.87
C ASN A 301 -14.65 9.67 -33.41
N SER A 302 -15.09 10.04 -32.20
CA SER A 302 -16.40 9.68 -31.66
C SER A 302 -17.54 10.28 -32.49
N THR A 303 -18.55 9.47 -32.83
CA THR A 303 -19.79 9.90 -33.49
C THR A 303 -20.80 10.54 -32.53
N SER A 304 -20.48 10.60 -31.23
CA SER A 304 -21.31 11.26 -30.22
C SER A 304 -21.19 12.77 -30.31
N TRP A 305 -22.27 13.44 -30.71
CA TRP A 305 -22.33 14.90 -30.85
C TRP A 305 -22.05 15.65 -29.54
N ARG A 306 -22.31 15.03 -28.38
CA ARG A 306 -22.07 15.62 -27.05
C ARG A 306 -20.57 15.74 -26.72
N ALA A 307 -19.73 14.86 -27.28
CA ALA A 307 -18.27 14.88 -27.06
C ALA A 307 -17.53 15.73 -28.11
N THR A 308 -17.99 15.73 -29.37
CA THR A 308 -17.29 16.37 -30.49
C THR A 308 -17.50 17.88 -30.60
N VAL A 309 -18.67 18.41 -30.18
CA VAL A 309 -19.00 19.84 -30.29
C VAL A 309 -18.12 20.75 -29.41
N PRO A 310 -17.91 20.45 -28.10
CA PRO A 310 -17.02 21.26 -27.26
C PRO A 310 -15.58 21.28 -27.77
N LEU A 311 -15.05 20.13 -28.22
CA LEU A 311 -13.67 19.99 -28.71
C LEU A 311 -13.41 20.76 -30.01
N ARG A 312 -14.37 20.74 -30.96
CA ARG A 312 -14.27 21.53 -32.20
C ARG A 312 -14.28 23.03 -31.91
N TRP A 313 -15.06 23.46 -30.93
CA TRP A 313 -15.13 24.86 -30.52
C TRP A 313 -13.83 25.34 -29.84
N THR A 314 -13.24 24.52 -28.97
CA THR A 314 -11.94 24.80 -28.34
C THR A 314 -10.79 24.83 -29.35
N LYS A 315 -10.78 23.91 -30.33
CA LYS A 315 -9.80 23.90 -31.43
C LYS A 315 -9.90 25.15 -32.31
N LEU A 316 -11.11 25.62 -32.61
CA LEU A 316 -11.35 26.87 -33.34
C LEU A 316 -10.88 28.10 -32.55
N LYS A 317 -11.12 28.15 -31.23
CA LYS A 317 -10.61 29.21 -30.36
C LYS A 317 -9.08 29.24 -30.30
N LEU A 318 -8.43 28.08 -30.16
CA LEU A 318 -6.96 27.97 -30.12
C LEU A 318 -6.32 28.36 -31.46
N LEU A 319 -6.91 27.97 -32.59
CA LEU A 319 -6.45 28.38 -33.92
C LEU A 319 -6.69 29.88 -34.19
N GLY A 320 -7.79 30.44 -33.67
CA GLY A 320 -8.07 31.88 -33.73
C GLY A 320 -7.10 32.71 -32.90
N LEU A 321 -6.76 32.25 -31.69
CA LEU A 321 -5.73 32.86 -30.83
C LEU A 321 -4.35 32.81 -31.50
N LYS A 322 -3.98 31.71 -32.15
CA LYS A 322 -2.70 31.60 -32.87
C LYS A 322 -2.56 32.62 -34.00
N LYS A 323 -3.65 32.95 -34.71
CA LYS A 323 -3.68 34.01 -35.74
C LYS A 323 -3.52 35.43 -35.18
N LEU A 324 -3.95 35.66 -33.93
CA LEU A 324 -3.82 36.94 -33.22
C LEU A 324 -2.40 37.19 -32.69
N PHE A 325 -1.62 36.12 -32.44
CA PHE A 325 -0.23 36.22 -31.97
C PHE A 325 0.83 36.20 -33.09
N THR A 326 0.43 36.05 -34.36
CA THR A 326 1.31 36.08 -35.55
C THR A 326 1.08 37.30 -36.45
N ARG A 327 0.41 38.33 -35.94
CA ARG A 327 0.41 39.70 -36.49
C ARG A 327 1.06 40.60 -35.46
#